data_AF-A0A672GAK1-F1
#
_entry.id   AF-A0A672GAK1-F1
#
_cell.length_a   1.000
_cell.length_b   1.000
_cell.length_c   1.000
_cell.angle_alpha   90.00
_cell.angle_beta   90.00
_cell.angle_gamma   90.00
#
_symmetry.space_group_name_H-M   'P 1'
#
loop_
_entity.id
_entity.type
_entity.pdbx_description
1 polymer ?
#
loop_
_entity_poly.entity_id
_entity_poly.type
_entity_poly.pdbx_seq_one_letter_code
_entity_poly.pdbx_strand_id
1 'polypeptide(L)'
;MAWMFHKSPTFDKPWRDVPWGNKKEDFDYVSKFKPCSEAQHLRVLLHGPAGSGKSSFINSVDSALRGRIGTRALAATNHDDSFSKEYKGFRIQTEKPGTYYPLVFCDTMGIEKGSGRGVDVENIKLIMKGHVKDGCKLLPGSTPTGSDYIESPTINDKVQCSGLCCSCHHIEPDG
;
A
#
# COMPACT_ATOMS: atom_id res chain seq x y z
N MET A 1 27.64 20.92 -37.16
CA MET A 1 27.63 19.55 -36.62
C MET A 1 26.23 19.25 -36.12
N ALA A 2 25.55 18.28 -36.73
CA ALA A 2 24.24 17.83 -36.31
C ALA A 2 24.42 16.72 -35.26
N TRP A 3 23.80 16.88 -34.09
CA TRP A 3 23.77 15.85 -33.06
C TRP A 3 22.79 14.75 -33.48
N MET A 4 23.28 13.55 -33.74
CA MET A 4 22.43 12.36 -33.89
C MET A 4 21.97 11.92 -32.50
N PHE A 5 20.67 12.06 -32.23
CA PHE A 5 20.03 11.35 -31.13
C PHE A 5 20.06 9.85 -31.44
N HIS A 6 20.84 9.08 -30.68
CA HIS A 6 20.67 7.63 -30.64
C HIS A 6 19.26 7.34 -30.09
N LYS A 7 18.36 6.87 -30.94
CA LYS A 7 17.12 6.25 -30.48
C LYS A 7 17.53 5.06 -29.60
N SER A 8 17.12 5.06 -28.33
CA SER A 8 17.12 3.84 -27.54
C SER A 8 16.30 2.78 -28.29
N PRO A 9 16.64 1.48 -28.19
CA PRO A 9 15.81 0.43 -28.74
C PRO A 9 14.56 0.33 -27.87
N THR A 10 13.60 1.22 -28.11
CA THR A 10 12.23 1.05 -27.64
C THR A 10 11.70 -0.20 -28.31
N PHE A 11 11.26 -1.17 -27.51
CA PHE A 11 10.64 -2.38 -28.04
C PHE A 11 9.52 -2.01 -29.04
N ASP A 12 9.61 -2.51 -30.27
CA ASP A 12 8.61 -2.25 -31.33
C ASP A 12 7.23 -2.82 -30.99
N LYS A 13 7.17 -3.73 -30.02
CA LYS A 13 5.95 -4.34 -29.50
C LYS A 13 5.99 -4.33 -27.96
N PRO A 14 4.83 -4.23 -27.28
CA PRO A 14 4.77 -4.36 -25.84
C PRO A 14 5.47 -5.66 -25.36
N TRP A 15 6.23 -5.56 -24.27
CA TRP A 15 6.95 -6.71 -23.70
C TRP A 15 6.00 -7.85 -23.27
N ARG A 16 4.74 -7.52 -22.96
CA ARG A 16 3.65 -8.48 -22.77
C ARG A 16 2.38 -7.93 -23.39
N ASP A 17 1.63 -8.82 -24.04
CA ASP A 17 0.23 -8.57 -24.38
C ASP A 17 -0.58 -8.74 -23.09
N VAL A 18 -1.10 -7.64 -22.57
CA VAL A 18 -1.90 -7.64 -21.34
C VAL A 18 -3.34 -7.35 -21.76
N PRO A 19 -4.24 -8.35 -21.72
CA PRO A 19 -5.64 -8.11 -22.00
C PRO A 19 -6.21 -7.31 -20.82
N TRP A 20 -6.22 -5.99 -20.95
CA TRP A 20 -6.66 -5.04 -19.91
C TRP A 20 -8.15 -5.13 -19.55
N GLY A 21 -8.89 -6.08 -20.13
CA GLY A 21 -10.33 -6.25 -19.92
C GLY A 21 -11.12 -4.98 -20.25
N ASN A 22 -12.34 -4.89 -19.70
CA ASN A 22 -13.15 -3.67 -19.81
C ASN A 22 -12.89 -2.75 -18.61
N LYS A 23 -11.89 -1.89 -18.75
CA LYS A 23 -11.52 -0.88 -17.74
C LYS A 23 -12.71 -0.07 -17.20
N LYS A 24 -13.71 0.21 -18.04
CA LYS A 24 -14.89 0.98 -17.63
C LYS A 24 -15.77 0.18 -16.67
N GLU A 25 -15.97 -1.11 -16.94
CA GLU A 25 -16.73 -1.99 -16.05
C GLU A 25 -16.04 -2.16 -14.69
N ASP A 26 -14.72 -2.33 -14.69
CA ASP A 26 -13.94 -2.44 -13.44
C ASP A 26 -14.03 -1.15 -12.61
N PHE A 27 -13.91 0.01 -13.26
CA PHE A 27 -14.03 1.30 -12.57
C PHE A 27 -15.45 1.52 -12.04
N ASP A 28 -16.47 1.18 -12.84
CA ASP A 28 -17.87 1.23 -12.43
C ASP A 28 -18.11 0.32 -11.22
N TYR A 29 -17.55 -0.89 -11.22
CA TYR A 29 -17.65 -1.82 -10.10
C TYR A 29 -17.03 -1.25 -8.83
N VAL A 30 -15.79 -0.73 -8.89
CA VAL A 30 -15.12 -0.13 -7.73
C VAL A 30 -15.87 1.11 -7.23
N SER A 31 -16.46 1.90 -8.13
CA SER A 31 -17.24 3.10 -7.76
C SER A 31 -18.56 2.77 -7.06
N LYS A 32 -19.18 1.64 -7.41
CA LYS A 32 -20.46 1.17 -6.85
C LYS A 32 -20.25 0.19 -5.70
N PHE A 33 -19.01 -0.22 -5.44
CA PHE A 33 -18.68 -1.16 -4.37
C PHE A 33 -19.20 -0.62 -3.04
N LYS A 34 -19.89 -1.49 -2.31
CA LYS A 34 -20.33 -1.25 -0.93
C LYS A 34 -19.85 -2.43 -0.10
N PRO A 35 -19.20 -2.19 1.06
CA PRO A 35 -18.82 -3.28 1.95
C PRO A 35 -20.07 -4.07 2.35
N CYS A 36 -19.98 -5.39 2.36
CA CYS A 36 -21.12 -6.29 2.57
C CYS A 36 -21.50 -6.46 4.06
N SER A 37 -20.93 -5.66 4.96
CA SER A 37 -21.09 -5.75 6.42
C SER A 37 -21.41 -4.39 7.04
N GLU A 38 -21.53 -4.31 8.36
CA GLU A 38 -21.59 -3.05 9.14
C GLU A 38 -20.35 -2.15 8.94
N ALA A 39 -19.34 -2.61 8.21
CA ALA A 39 -18.19 -1.82 7.83
C ALA A 39 -18.55 -0.71 6.83
N GLN A 40 -18.14 0.51 7.14
CA GLN A 40 -18.23 1.67 6.26
C GLN A 40 -17.18 1.60 5.14
N HIS A 41 -16.03 0.96 5.40
CA HIS A 41 -14.90 0.88 4.47
C HIS A 41 -14.20 -0.48 4.54
N LEU A 42 -13.64 -0.91 3.41
CA LEU A 42 -12.73 -2.05 3.31
C LEU A 42 -11.28 -1.58 3.50
N ARG A 43 -10.61 -2.08 4.53
CA ARG A 43 -9.18 -1.88 4.82
C ARG A 43 -8.33 -2.99 4.22
N VAL A 44 -7.37 -2.57 3.40
CA VAL A 44 -6.37 -3.44 2.78
C VAL A 44 -4.99 -3.10 3.34
N LEU A 45 -4.40 -4.01 4.11
CA LEU A 45 -3.05 -3.83 4.68
C LEU A 45 -1.98 -4.33 3.71
N LEU A 46 -1.01 -3.50 3.39
CA LEU A 46 0.19 -3.91 2.66
C LEU A 46 1.35 -4.07 3.62
N HIS A 47 1.97 -5.25 3.62
CA HIS A 47 3.15 -5.55 4.43
C HIS A 47 4.18 -6.31 3.59
N GLY A 48 5.43 -6.29 4.03
CA GLY A 48 6.54 -6.89 3.31
C GLY A 48 7.85 -6.13 3.53
N PRO A 49 8.97 -6.62 2.97
CA PRO A 49 10.28 -6.05 3.22
C PRO A 49 10.39 -4.55 2.91
N ALA A 50 11.36 -3.89 3.54
CA ALA A 50 11.74 -2.55 3.15
C ALA A 50 12.08 -2.52 1.64
N GLY A 51 11.62 -1.51 0.91
CA GLY A 51 11.84 -1.40 -0.54
C GLY A 51 10.97 -2.29 -1.44
N SER A 52 10.06 -3.12 -0.92
CA SER A 52 9.22 -3.99 -1.75
C SER A 52 8.09 -3.29 -2.54
N GLY A 53 8.05 -1.96 -2.55
CA GLY A 53 7.11 -1.19 -3.37
C GLY A 53 5.71 -1.01 -2.79
N LYS A 54 5.46 -1.30 -1.51
CA LYS A 54 4.16 -1.12 -0.83
C LYS A 54 3.54 0.26 -1.07
N SER A 55 4.27 1.33 -0.72
CA SER A 55 3.81 2.71 -0.87
C SER A 55 3.64 3.10 -2.35
N SER A 56 4.49 2.59 -3.24
CA SER A 56 4.38 2.78 -4.69
C SER A 56 3.11 2.15 -5.26
N PHE A 57 2.73 0.96 -4.77
CA PHE A 57 1.47 0.33 -5.12
C PHE A 57 0.28 1.20 -4.72
N ILE A 58 0.26 1.74 -3.51
CA ILE A 58 -0.80 2.64 -3.05
C ILE A 58 -0.90 3.89 -3.93
N ASN A 59 0.23 4.52 -4.27
CA ASN A 59 0.24 5.68 -5.18
C ASN A 59 -0.28 5.33 -6.57
N SER A 60 -0.01 4.11 -7.05
CA SER A 60 -0.50 3.62 -8.34
C SER A 60 -2.02 3.44 -8.33
N VAL A 61 -2.56 2.81 -7.27
CA VAL A 61 -4.00 2.65 -7.09
C VAL A 61 -4.68 4.02 -6.92
N ASP A 62 -4.10 4.91 -6.13
CA ASP A 62 -4.61 6.28 -5.95
C ASP A 62 -4.69 7.04 -7.27
N SER A 63 -3.63 6.98 -8.07
CA SER A 63 -3.55 7.66 -9.35
C SER A 63 -4.52 7.07 -10.38
N ALA A 64 -4.67 5.74 -10.40
CA ALA A 64 -5.59 5.05 -11.28
C ALA A 64 -7.06 5.39 -10.97
N LEU A 65 -7.43 5.41 -9.68
CA LEU A 65 -8.80 5.68 -9.26
C LEU A 65 -9.16 7.17 -9.30
N ARG A 66 -8.20 8.08 -9.10
CA ARG A 66 -8.44 9.52 -9.21
C ARG A 66 -8.33 10.06 -10.64
N GLY A 67 -7.81 9.27 -11.58
CA GLY A 67 -7.55 9.71 -12.96
C GLY A 67 -6.46 10.78 -13.10
N ARG A 68 -5.65 11.01 -12.06
CA ARG A 68 -4.54 11.98 -12.05
C ARG A 68 -3.36 11.46 -11.26
N ILE A 69 -2.15 11.79 -11.69
CA ILE A 69 -0.92 11.42 -10.99
C ILE A 69 -0.89 12.11 -9.62
N GLY A 70 -0.70 11.33 -8.56
CA GLY A 70 -0.56 11.83 -7.20
C GLY A 70 0.41 10.98 -6.39
N THR A 71 1.27 11.65 -5.61
CA THR A 71 2.17 11.00 -4.65
C THR A 71 1.70 11.36 -3.25
N ARG A 72 0.96 10.44 -2.60
CA ARG A 72 0.43 10.65 -1.23
C ARG A 72 1.09 9.73 -0.21
N ALA A 73 1.45 8.52 -0.62
CA ALA A 73 2.26 7.61 0.16
C ALA A 73 3.74 7.88 -0.15
N LEU A 74 4.58 8.01 0.88
CA LEU A 74 6.01 8.21 0.70
C LEU A 74 6.63 6.89 0.23
N ALA A 75 6.91 6.78 -1.06
CA ALA A 75 7.71 5.69 -1.60
C ALA A 75 9.19 6.08 -1.54
N ALA A 76 10.01 5.27 -0.87
CA ALA A 76 11.46 5.47 -0.85
C ALA A 76 12.01 5.43 -2.29
N THR A 77 12.69 6.48 -2.71
CA THR A 77 13.31 6.59 -4.04
C THR A 77 14.82 6.37 -4.02
N ASN A 78 15.47 6.31 -2.85
CA ASN A 78 16.90 6.06 -2.72
C ASN A 78 17.22 5.28 -1.43
N HIS A 79 18.36 4.62 -1.44
CA HIS A 79 18.78 3.54 -0.54
C HIS A 79 18.92 3.87 0.96
N ASP A 80 18.69 5.11 1.42
CA ASP A 80 19.12 5.50 2.77
C ASP A 80 18.14 6.17 3.75
N ASP A 81 16.99 6.80 3.41
CA ASP A 81 16.33 7.58 4.50
C ASP A 81 14.81 7.90 4.49
N SER A 82 13.96 7.15 3.79
CA SER A 82 12.50 7.34 4.01
C SER A 82 11.66 6.08 3.87
N PHE A 83 11.91 5.10 4.71
CA PHE A 83 10.91 4.06 4.97
C PHE A 83 9.78 4.63 5.83
N SER A 84 8.52 4.31 5.52
CA SER A 84 7.37 4.63 6.36
C SER A 84 7.64 4.12 7.78
N LYS A 85 7.84 4.99 8.78
CA LYS A 85 8.06 4.60 10.20
C LYS A 85 6.74 4.40 10.96
N GLU A 86 5.62 4.51 10.26
CA GLU A 86 4.27 4.63 10.81
C GLU A 86 3.32 3.67 10.10
N TYR A 87 2.32 3.17 10.84
CA TYR A 87 1.12 2.59 10.27
C TYR A 87 0.25 3.72 9.73
N LYS A 88 -0.03 3.74 8.43
CA LYS A 88 -0.78 4.83 7.81
C LYS A 88 -1.85 4.37 6.85
N GLY A 89 -3.08 4.82 7.07
CA GLY A 89 -4.24 4.61 6.21
C GLY A 89 -4.37 5.69 5.12
N PHE A 90 -4.61 5.25 3.89
CA PHE A 90 -4.81 6.09 2.72
C PHE A 90 -6.21 5.88 2.16
N ARG A 91 -7.08 6.87 2.40
CA ARG A 91 -8.41 6.94 1.77
C ARG A 91 -8.27 7.50 0.37
N ILE A 92 -8.96 6.90 -0.60
CA ILE A 92 -8.91 7.34 -2.00
C ILE A 92 -10.10 8.26 -2.28
N GLN A 93 -9.81 9.47 -2.76
CA GLN A 93 -10.86 10.42 -3.15
C GLN A 93 -11.49 9.99 -4.48
N THR A 94 -12.80 10.17 -4.60
CA THR A 94 -13.47 10.07 -5.90
C THR A 94 -13.24 11.36 -6.71
N GLU A 95 -13.82 11.44 -7.90
CA GLU A 95 -13.80 12.65 -8.73
C GLU A 95 -14.39 13.87 -8.02
N LYS A 96 -15.39 13.65 -7.13
CA LYS A 96 -15.99 14.73 -6.34
C LYS A 96 -15.13 15.03 -5.11
N PRO A 97 -14.64 16.28 -4.95
CA PRO A 97 -13.85 16.67 -3.79
C PRO A 97 -14.60 16.40 -2.47
N GLY A 98 -13.89 15.87 -1.48
CA GLY A 98 -14.46 15.56 -0.17
C GLY A 98 -15.22 14.25 -0.07
N THR A 99 -15.43 13.53 -1.18
CA THR A 99 -15.99 12.17 -1.18
C THR A 99 -14.91 11.12 -1.44
N TYR A 100 -15.08 9.94 -0.84
CA TYR A 100 -14.09 8.87 -0.82
C TYR A 100 -14.70 7.56 -1.25
N TYR A 101 -13.92 6.74 -1.95
CA TYR A 101 -14.27 5.33 -2.14
C TYR A 101 -14.32 4.64 -0.76
N PRO A 102 -15.14 3.59 -0.58
CA PRO A 102 -15.19 2.82 0.66
C PRO A 102 -14.00 1.85 0.76
N LEU A 103 -12.80 2.35 0.46
CA LEU A 103 -11.53 1.64 0.44
C LEU A 103 -10.49 2.46 1.22
N VAL A 104 -9.73 1.78 2.06
CA VAL A 104 -8.58 2.34 2.76
C VAL A 104 -7.41 1.40 2.57
N PHE A 105 -6.34 1.88 1.94
CA PHE A 105 -5.10 1.13 1.87
C PHE A 105 -4.21 1.52 3.02
N CYS A 106 -3.72 0.55 3.79
CA CYS A 106 -2.83 0.79 4.89
C CYS A 106 -1.41 0.40 4.52
N ASP A 107 -0.46 1.33 4.68
CA ASP A 107 0.97 1.09 4.56
C ASP A 107 1.59 0.86 5.93
N THR A 108 2.67 0.09 5.95
CA THR A 108 3.48 -0.17 7.15
C THR A 108 4.96 -0.05 6.85
N MET A 109 5.75 0.12 7.91
CA MET A 109 7.20 -0.02 7.81
C MET A 109 7.58 -1.37 7.22
N GLY A 110 8.71 -1.40 6.50
CA GLY A 110 9.28 -2.64 6.00
C GLY A 110 9.50 -3.66 7.13
N ILE A 111 9.26 -4.94 6.84
CA ILE A 111 9.70 -6.04 7.72
C ILE A 111 11.17 -6.29 7.42
N GLU A 112 12.04 -6.18 8.42
CA GLU A 112 13.47 -6.45 8.27
C GLU A 112 13.89 -7.52 9.27
N LYS A 113 14.41 -8.65 8.75
CA LYS A 113 14.91 -9.74 9.60
C LYS A 113 16.28 -9.34 10.17
N GLY A 114 16.44 -9.44 11.49
CA GLY A 114 17.74 -9.36 12.17
C GLY A 114 18.37 -7.96 12.30
N SER A 115 17.79 -6.91 11.73
CA SER A 115 18.33 -5.54 11.80
C SER A 115 17.83 -4.73 13.00
N GLY A 116 16.72 -5.15 13.63
CA GLY A 116 16.05 -4.37 14.67
C GLY A 116 15.47 -3.05 14.16
N ARG A 117 15.25 -2.89 12.84
CA ARG A 117 14.77 -1.65 12.20
C ARG A 117 13.44 -1.79 11.44
N GLY A 118 12.79 -2.95 11.52
CA GLY A 118 11.52 -3.25 10.85
C GLY A 118 10.31 -3.36 11.78
N VAL A 119 9.11 -3.41 11.18
CA VAL A 119 7.87 -3.67 11.94
C VAL A 119 7.89 -5.08 12.54
N ASP A 120 7.48 -5.19 13.80
CA ASP A 120 7.27 -6.47 14.47
C ASP A 120 6.05 -7.20 13.91
N VAL A 121 6.15 -8.52 13.71
CA VAL A 121 5.03 -9.37 13.29
C VAL A 121 3.88 -9.30 14.29
N GLU A 122 4.15 -9.15 15.59
CA GLU A 122 3.10 -8.96 16.60
C GLU A 122 2.35 -7.64 16.39
N ASN A 123 3.05 -6.57 15.99
CA ASN A 123 2.40 -5.31 15.63
C ASN A 123 1.54 -5.45 14.38
N ILE A 124 1.97 -6.24 13.38
CA ILE A 124 1.13 -6.57 12.22
C ILE A 124 -0.15 -7.27 12.66
N LYS A 125 -0.08 -8.23 13.58
CA LYS A 125 -1.26 -8.93 14.12
C LYS A 125 -2.21 -7.96 14.83
N LEU A 126 -1.68 -7.02 15.61
CA LEU A 126 -2.47 -5.99 16.27
C LEU A 126 -3.16 -5.06 15.27
N ILE A 127 -2.44 -4.64 14.21
CA ILE A 127 -3.01 -3.85 13.11
C ILE A 127 -4.14 -4.63 12.44
N MET A 128 -3.93 -5.91 12.12
CA MET A 128 -4.94 -6.74 11.48
C MET A 128 -6.22 -6.86 12.33
N LYS A 129 -6.06 -6.98 13.65
CA LYS A 129 -7.16 -7.01 14.63
C LYS A 129 -7.80 -5.65 14.90
N GLY A 130 -7.24 -4.57 14.35
CA GLY A 130 -7.74 -3.20 14.48
C GLY A 130 -7.33 -2.49 15.78
N HIS A 131 -6.36 -3.03 16.52
CA HIS A 131 -5.95 -2.49 17.82
C HIS A 131 -4.95 -1.32 17.72
N VAL A 132 -4.57 -0.89 16.52
CA VAL A 132 -3.54 0.13 16.31
C VAL A 132 -4.16 1.33 15.59
N LYS A 133 -3.96 2.53 16.14
CA LYS A 133 -4.47 3.76 15.52
C LYS A 133 -3.66 4.16 14.30
N ASP A 134 -4.37 4.71 13.32
CA ASP A 134 -3.77 5.35 12.15
C ASP A 134 -2.81 6.47 12.57
N GLY A 135 -1.60 6.48 12.01
CA GLY A 135 -0.50 7.38 12.38
C GLY A 135 0.39 6.89 13.51
N CYS A 136 0.11 5.71 14.11
CA CYS A 136 0.97 5.15 15.14
C CYS A 136 2.37 4.82 14.58
N LYS A 137 3.40 5.23 15.32
CA LYS A 137 4.80 4.87 15.02
C LYS A 137 5.07 3.45 15.46
N LEU A 138 5.44 2.60 14.50
CA LEU A 138 5.75 1.20 14.77
C LEU A 138 7.24 1.09 15.05
N LEU A 139 7.65 1.30 16.30
CA LEU A 139 9.05 1.13 16.68
C LEU A 139 9.37 -0.36 16.85
N PRO A 140 10.54 -0.83 16.37
CA PRO A 140 10.96 -2.21 16.52
C PRO A 140 11.01 -2.63 18.00
N GLY A 141 10.45 -3.80 18.33
CA GLY A 141 10.42 -4.33 19.70
C GLY A 141 9.52 -3.56 20.67
N SER A 142 8.68 -2.65 20.18
CA SER A 142 7.70 -1.93 21.00
C SER A 142 6.28 -2.28 20.56
N THR A 143 5.36 -2.33 21.51
CA THR A 143 3.93 -2.50 21.26
C THR A 143 3.23 -1.15 21.36
N PRO A 144 2.25 -0.84 20.50
CA PRO A 144 1.40 0.34 20.65
C PRO A 144 0.72 0.35 22.03
N THR A 145 0.76 1.49 22.72
CA THR A 145 0.18 1.65 24.07
C THR A 145 -0.53 3.00 24.19
N GLY A 146 -1.34 3.15 25.24
CA GLY A 146 -1.99 4.41 25.59
C GLY A 146 -2.81 4.99 24.43
N SER A 147 -2.43 6.18 23.97
CA SER A 147 -3.15 6.88 22.90
C SER A 147 -3.10 6.18 21.55
N ASP A 148 -2.14 5.30 21.30
CA ASP A 148 -1.92 4.64 20.00
C ASP A 148 -2.60 3.27 19.91
N TYR A 149 -3.11 2.77 21.04
CA TYR A 149 -3.81 1.50 21.14
C TYR A 149 -5.33 1.71 21.16
N ILE A 150 -6.05 0.84 20.48
CA ILE A 150 -7.51 0.76 20.49
C ILE A 150 -7.90 -0.49 21.28
N GLU A 151 -8.48 -0.32 22.47
CA GLU A 151 -8.81 -1.44 23.34
C GLU A 151 -9.94 -2.31 22.77
N SER A 152 -11.00 -1.67 22.27
CA SER A 152 -12.17 -2.33 21.70
C SER A 152 -12.37 -1.92 20.24
N PRO A 153 -11.69 -2.59 19.28
CA PRO A 153 -11.74 -2.22 17.88
C PRO A 153 -13.09 -2.56 17.26
N THR A 154 -13.60 -1.63 16.46
CA THR A 154 -14.82 -1.84 15.67
C THR A 154 -14.50 -2.61 14.39
N ILE A 155 -15.54 -3.03 13.66
CA ILE A 155 -15.35 -3.64 12.33
C ILE A 155 -14.63 -2.69 11.36
N ASN A 156 -14.76 -1.38 11.55
CA ASN A 156 -14.12 -0.36 10.74
C ASN A 156 -12.63 -0.17 11.04
N ASP A 157 -12.14 -0.69 12.16
CA ASP A 157 -10.72 -0.62 12.53
C ASP A 157 -9.95 -1.84 12.04
N LYS A 158 -10.66 -2.96 11.85
CA LYS A 158 -10.09 -4.24 11.43
C LYS A 158 -9.69 -4.23 9.96
N VAL A 159 -8.63 -4.97 9.66
CA VAL A 159 -8.19 -5.24 8.28
C VAL A 159 -9.00 -6.40 7.72
N GLN A 160 -9.63 -6.21 6.56
CA GLN A 160 -10.39 -7.27 5.89
C GLN A 160 -9.54 -8.03 4.87
N CYS A 161 -8.53 -7.38 4.29
CA CYS A 161 -7.63 -8.02 3.33
C CYS A 161 -6.17 -7.61 3.60
N SER A 162 -5.23 -8.54 3.46
CA SER A 162 -3.80 -8.26 3.55
C SER A 162 -3.10 -8.68 2.26
N GLY A 163 -2.24 -7.79 1.74
CA GLY A 163 -1.36 -8.07 0.60
C GLY A 163 0.10 -8.14 1.05
N LEU A 164 0.78 -9.22 0.65
CA LEU A 164 2.23 -9.39 0.85
C LEU A 164 2.98 -8.84 -0.37
N CYS A 165 3.80 -7.81 -0.16
CA CYS A 165 4.70 -7.30 -1.19
C CYS A 165 6.07 -7.96 -1.07
N CYS A 166 6.42 -8.83 -2.02
CA CYS A 166 7.71 -9.53 -2.07
C CYS A 166 8.78 -8.67 -2.75
N SER A 167 10.02 -8.74 -2.25
CA SER A 167 11.17 -8.15 -2.94
C SER A 167 11.66 -9.08 -4.05
N CYS A 168 12.01 -8.52 -5.20
CA CYS A 168 12.53 -9.29 -6.34
C CYS A 168 13.96 -9.80 -6.13
N HIS A 169 14.65 -9.41 -5.04
CA HIS A 169 16.04 -9.78 -4.78
C HIS A 169 16.24 -11.07 -3.96
N HIS A 170 15.17 -11.73 -3.49
CA HIS A 170 15.26 -12.99 -2.74
C HIS A 170 14.19 -13.99 -3.20
N ILE A 171 14.32 -14.47 -4.44
CA ILE A 171 13.79 -15.76 -4.82
C ILE A 171 15.03 -16.66 -4.96
N GLU A 172 15.49 -17.23 -3.85
CA GLU A 172 16.35 -18.42 -3.97
C GLU A 172 15.43 -19.57 -4.38
N PRO A 173 15.70 -20.26 -5.50
CA PRO A 173 15.00 -21.49 -5.80
C PRO A 173 15.41 -22.53 -4.77
N ASP A 174 14.43 -23.09 -4.07
CA ASP A 174 14.65 -24.26 -3.21
C ASP A 174 15.34 -25.35 -4.05
N GLY A 175 16.53 -25.77 -3.59
CA GLY A 175 17.31 -26.87 -4.17
C GLY A 175 16.81 -28.24 -3.70
#